data_AF-A0A1D8PU99-F1
#
_entry.id   AF-A0A1D8PU99-F1
#
_cell.length_a   1.000
_cell.length_b   1.000
_cell.length_c   1.000
_cell.angle_alpha   90.00
_cell.angle_beta   90.00
_cell.angle_gamma   90.00
#
_symmetry.space_group_name_H-M   'P 1'
#
loop_
_entity.id
_entity.type
_entity.pdbx_description
1 polymer ?
#
loop_
_entity_poly.entity_id
_entity_poly.type
_entity_poly.pdbx_seq_one_letter_code
_entity_poly.pdbx_strand_id
1 'polypeptide(L)'
;MKVEIVEWKSYCTWHWDLASSDGYVDELCGICRVSYDGTCPNCKYPGDQCPIVLGSGCTHNFHLHCILKWLEQETSKGLCPMCRQIFTFKEQKKQTPEEVAKLKKLIDGHKVMRERPEQADQEFEEYVPETIG
;
A
#
# COMPACT_ATOMS: atom_id res chain seq x y z
N MET A 1 18.89 -38.21 37.09
CA MET A 1 19.69 -38.00 35.86
C MET A 1 19.91 -36.50 35.73
N LYS A 2 21.16 -36.03 35.79
CA LYS A 2 21.50 -34.59 35.74
C LYS A 2 22.14 -34.34 34.38
N VAL A 3 21.53 -33.47 33.57
CA VAL A 3 22.08 -33.05 32.28
C VAL A 3 22.68 -31.66 32.48
N GLU A 4 23.93 -31.48 32.09
CA GLU A 4 24.59 -30.18 32.07
C GLU A 4 24.71 -29.74 30.62
N ILE A 5 24.04 -28.64 30.28
CA ILE A 5 24.12 -28.04 28.95
C ILE A 5 25.49 -27.38 28.85
N VAL A 6 26.36 -27.94 28.02
CA VAL A 6 27.75 -27.47 27.84
C VAL A 6 27.78 -26.20 26.99
N GLU A 7 26.96 -26.14 25.94
CA GLU A 7 26.86 -25.01 25.02
C GLU A 7 25.47 -24.97 24.37
N TRP A 8 24.91 -23.78 24.20
CA TRP A 8 23.65 -23.55 23.48
C TRP A 8 23.87 -22.47 22.42
N LYS A 9 23.46 -22.75 21.17
CA LYS A 9 23.42 -21.78 20.08
C LYS A 9 22.01 -21.70 19.53
N SER A 10 21.34 -20.57 19.74
CA SER A 10 20.07 -20.25 19.07
C SER A 10 20.29 -19.21 17.99
N TYR A 11 19.61 -19.39 16.87
CA TYR A 11 19.47 -18.39 15.83
C TYR A 11 17.98 -18.26 15.51
N CYS A 12 17.58 -17.05 15.12
CA CYS A 12 16.22 -16.75 14.69
C CYS A 12 16.31 -15.92 13.42
N THR A 13 15.44 -16.21 12.46
CA THR A 13 15.16 -15.33 11.33
C THR A 13 13.72 -14.86 11.45
N TRP A 14 13.43 -13.69 10.91
CA TRP A 14 12.09 -13.17 10.79
C TRP A 14 11.94 -12.56 9.40
N HIS A 15 10.73 -12.64 8.89
CA HIS A 15 10.33 -12.07 7.61
C HIS A 15 8.97 -11.41 7.79
N TRP A 16 8.64 -10.47 6.91
CA TRP A 16 7.30 -9.90 6.90
C TRP A 16 6.25 -10.97 6.55
N ASP A 17 5.12 -10.94 7.25
CA ASP A 17 3.94 -11.72 6.89
C ASP A 17 3.20 -10.97 5.77
N LEU A 18 3.49 -11.38 4.53
CA LEU A 18 2.99 -10.75 3.30
C LEU A 18 1.87 -11.59 2.68
N ALA A 19 0.96 -10.93 1.97
CA ALA A 19 -0.12 -11.62 1.29
C ALA A 19 0.41 -12.49 0.14
N SER A 20 0.02 -13.77 0.11
CA SER A 20 0.29 -14.71 -0.98
C SER A 20 -1.00 -15.02 -1.73
N SER A 21 -0.97 -15.01 -3.07
CA SER A 21 -2.09 -15.53 -3.88
C SER A 21 -2.02 -17.04 -4.05
N ASP A 22 -0.82 -17.59 -4.26
CA ASP A 22 -0.63 -18.97 -4.75
C ASP A 22 0.52 -19.72 -4.04
N GLY A 23 0.86 -19.31 -2.82
CA GLY A 23 2.01 -19.82 -2.07
C GLY A 23 3.35 -19.17 -2.46
N TYR A 24 3.36 -18.36 -3.52
CA TYR A 24 4.48 -17.48 -3.84
C TYR A 24 4.19 -16.07 -3.30
N VAL A 25 5.18 -15.50 -2.62
CA VAL A 25 5.18 -14.12 -2.16
C VAL A 25 6.30 -13.42 -2.94
N ASP A 26 5.98 -12.29 -3.58
CA ASP A 26 7.05 -11.43 -4.09
C ASP A 26 7.80 -10.88 -2.87
N GLU A 27 9.11 -11.05 -2.84
CA GLU A 27 9.98 -10.59 -1.74
C GLU A 27 10.53 -9.18 -2.00
N LEU A 28 10.28 -8.61 -3.18
CA LEU A 28 10.78 -7.32 -3.60
C LEU A 28 9.65 -6.30 -3.74
N CYS A 29 9.90 -5.07 -3.30
CA CYS A 29 9.00 -3.96 -3.55
C CYS A 29 8.93 -3.66 -5.06
N GLY A 30 7.74 -3.72 -5.65
CA GLY A 30 7.53 -3.48 -7.09
C GLY A 30 7.95 -2.09 -7.59
N ILE A 31 8.12 -1.12 -6.68
CA ILE A 31 8.54 0.25 -6.98
C ILE A 31 10.07 0.40 -6.93
N CYS A 32 10.70 0.05 -5.81
CA CYS A 32 12.15 0.28 -5.61
C CYS A 32 13.04 -0.93 -5.87
N ARG A 33 12.44 -2.13 -6.06
CA ARG A 33 13.11 -3.42 -6.29
C ARG A 33 14.06 -3.86 -5.17
N VAL A 34 13.91 -3.28 -3.97
CA VAL A 34 14.61 -3.74 -2.76
C VAL A 34 13.71 -4.71 -2.00
N SER A 35 14.33 -5.66 -1.29
CA SER A 35 13.64 -6.62 -0.44
C SER A 35 12.79 -5.93 0.65
N TYR A 36 11.66 -6.53 0.99
CA TYR A 36 10.80 -6.04 2.07
C TYR A 36 11.48 -6.08 3.45
N ASP A 37 12.38 -7.02 3.70
CA ASP A 37 13.16 -7.08 4.95
C ASP A 37 14.26 -6.01 5.01
N GLY A 38 14.57 -5.39 3.88
CA GLY A 38 15.47 -4.25 3.76
C GLY A 38 14.75 -2.91 3.83
N THR A 39 15.51 -1.84 3.64
CA THR A 39 14.98 -0.48 3.54
C THR A 39 14.71 -0.10 2.10
N CYS A 40 13.70 0.75 1.89
CA CYS A 40 13.66 1.49 0.63
C CYS A 40 14.87 2.46 0.52
N PRO A 41 15.22 2.93 -0.68
CA PRO A 41 16.38 3.82 -0.88
C PRO A 41 16.35 5.13 -0.08
N ASN A 42 15.18 5.54 0.42
CA ASN A 42 15.01 6.77 1.20
C ASN A 42 15.12 6.55 2.71
N CYS A 43 15.24 5.30 3.18
CA CYS A 43 15.24 4.94 4.60
C CYS A 43 16.58 4.38 5.04
N LYS A 44 17.00 4.76 6.26
CA LYS A 44 18.25 4.29 6.85
C LYS A 44 18.11 2.96 7.61
N TYR A 45 16.94 2.70 8.21
CA TYR A 45 16.72 1.52 9.05
C TYR A 45 15.47 0.75 8.62
N PRO A 46 15.51 -0.60 8.57
CA PRO A 46 14.38 -1.43 8.18
C PRO A 46 13.37 -1.55 9.34
N GLY A 47 12.33 -2.38 9.16
CA GLY A 47 11.34 -2.59 10.21
C GLY A 47 10.41 -1.40 10.35
N ASP A 48 10.28 -0.88 11.57
CA ASP A 48 9.30 0.15 11.92
C ASP A 48 9.58 1.51 11.26
N GLN A 49 10.83 1.79 10.84
CA GLN A 49 11.17 3.03 10.10
C GLN A 49 10.99 2.91 8.58
N CYS A 50 10.68 1.71 8.07
CA CYS A 50 10.35 1.50 6.67
C CYS A 50 9.30 0.38 6.55
N PRO A 51 8.10 0.57 7.14
CA PRO A 51 7.11 -0.49 7.24
C PRO A 51 6.56 -0.85 5.86
N ILE A 52 5.94 -2.02 5.78
CA ILE A 52 5.31 -2.51 4.55
C ILE A 52 3.83 -2.14 4.54
N VAL A 53 3.33 -1.76 3.37
CA VAL A 53 1.90 -1.54 3.12
C VAL A 53 1.39 -2.72 2.34
N LEU A 54 0.41 -3.43 2.92
CA LEU A 54 -0.25 -4.55 2.26
C LEU A 54 -1.42 -4.04 1.43
N GLY A 55 -1.45 -4.38 0.14
CA GLY A 55 -2.64 -4.16 -0.69
C GLY A 55 -3.86 -4.89 -0.12
N SER A 56 -5.03 -4.24 -0.17
CA SER A 56 -6.30 -4.87 0.22
C SER A 56 -7.12 -5.36 -0.97
N GLY A 57 -7.13 -4.61 -2.09
CA GLY A 57 -7.82 -5.01 -3.32
C GLY A 57 -6.98 -5.84 -4.29
N CYS A 58 -5.69 -6.01 -4.00
CA CYS A 58 -4.75 -6.86 -4.75
C CYS A 58 -3.65 -7.37 -3.81
N THR A 59 -2.88 -8.36 -4.24
CA THR A 59 -1.78 -8.96 -3.47
C THR A 59 -0.45 -8.20 -3.55
N HIS A 60 -0.44 -7.00 -4.13
CA HIS A 60 0.77 -6.20 -4.24
C HIS A 60 1.08 -5.46 -2.94
N ASN A 61 2.32 -5.62 -2.48
CA ASN A 61 2.84 -4.98 -1.28
C ASN A 61 3.89 -3.95 -1.68
N PHE A 62 4.16 -2.96 -0.83
CA PHE A 62 5.16 -1.93 -1.08
C PHE A 62 5.77 -1.45 0.23
N HIS A 63 7.01 -0.96 0.22
CA HIS A 63 7.45 -0.10 1.33
C HIS A 63 6.55 1.14 1.40
N LEU A 64 6.19 1.55 2.62
CA LEU A 64 5.32 2.69 2.87
C LEU A 64 5.78 3.96 2.12
N HIS A 65 7.05 4.31 2.24
CA HIS A 65 7.61 5.51 1.60
C HIS A 65 7.60 5.44 0.06
N CYS A 66 7.68 4.23 -0.51
CA CYS A 66 7.60 4.05 -1.95
C CYS A 66 6.17 4.30 -2.45
N ILE A 67 5.17 3.68 -1.80
CA ILE A 67 3.77 3.84 -2.22
C ILE A 67 3.24 5.24 -1.90
N LEU A 68 3.67 5.86 -0.81
CA LEU A 68 3.38 7.27 -0.52
C LEU A 68 3.86 8.17 -1.66
N LYS A 69 5.13 8.06 -2.05
CA LYS A 69 5.71 8.86 -3.13
C LYS A 69 5.01 8.63 -4.47
N TRP A 70 4.55 7.41 -4.73
CA TRP A 70 3.75 7.10 -5.92
C TRP A 70 2.38 7.80 -5.88
N LEU A 71 1.65 7.67 -4.77
CA LEU A 71 0.31 8.25 -4.62
C LEU A 71 0.34 9.78 -4.55
N GLU A 72 1.45 10.40 -4.16
CA GLU A 72 1.64 11.85 -4.25
C GLU A 72 1.64 12.37 -5.71
N GLN A 73 1.90 11.51 -6.68
CA GLN A 73 1.86 11.89 -8.09
C GLN A 73 0.42 11.88 -8.62
N GLU A 74 0.02 12.98 -9.26
CA GLU A 74 -1.28 13.10 -9.95
C GLU A 74 -1.48 11.97 -10.98
N THR A 75 -0.40 11.61 -11.69
CA THR A 75 -0.41 10.55 -12.71
C THR A 75 -0.70 9.16 -12.17
N SER A 76 -0.57 8.93 -10.85
CA SER A 76 -0.90 7.65 -10.24
C SER A 76 -2.39 7.34 -10.32
N LYS A 77 -3.24 8.39 -10.36
CA LYS A 77 -4.71 8.28 -10.32
C LYS A 77 -5.23 7.43 -9.15
N GLY A 78 -4.44 7.30 -8.07
CA GLY A 78 -4.73 6.43 -6.94
C GLY A 78 -4.77 4.93 -7.29
N LEU A 79 -4.07 4.53 -8.35
CA LEU A 79 -4.01 3.14 -8.82
C LEU A 79 -2.75 2.44 -8.32
N CYS A 80 -2.84 1.13 -8.15
CA CYS A 80 -1.70 0.27 -7.82
C CYS A 80 -0.65 0.33 -8.96
N PRO A 81 0.64 0.58 -8.67
CA PRO A 81 1.68 0.64 -9.70
C PRO A 81 1.81 -0.63 -10.53
N MET A 82 1.43 -1.78 -9.96
CA MET A 82 1.65 -3.10 -10.55
C MET A 82 0.48 -3.55 -11.41
N CYS A 83 -0.75 -3.50 -10.89
CA CYS A 83 -1.95 -3.99 -11.60
C CYS A 83 -2.92 -2.90 -12.05
N ARG A 84 -2.65 -1.63 -11.73
CA ARG A 84 -3.51 -0.47 -12.08
C ARG A 84 -4.95 -0.54 -11.55
N GLN A 85 -5.25 -1.45 -10.62
CA GLN A 85 -6.50 -1.44 -9.87
C GLN A 85 -6.51 -0.28 -8.87
N ILE A 86 -7.68 0.17 -8.42
CA ILE A 86 -7.79 1.19 -7.38
C ILE A 86 -7.04 0.70 -6.14
N PHE A 87 -6.07 1.49 -5.69
CA PHE A 87 -5.22 1.09 -4.58
C PHE A 87 -5.94 1.34 -3.25
N THR A 88 -6.11 0.27 -2.49
CA THR A 88 -6.53 0.28 -1.09
C THR A 88 -5.56 -0.58 -0.30
N PHE A 89 -5.42 -0.32 1.00
CA PHE A 89 -4.44 -0.98 1.84
C PHE A 89 -5.07 -1.52 3.12
N LYS A 90 -4.44 -2.54 3.71
CA LYS A 90 -4.79 -3.04 5.05
C LYS A 90 -4.05 -2.21 6.09
N GLU A 91 -4.79 -1.59 7.01
CA GLU A 91 -4.19 -0.85 8.12
C GLU A 91 -3.45 -1.79 9.07
N GLN A 92 -2.18 -1.48 9.34
CA GLN A 92 -1.33 -2.26 10.23
C GLN A 92 -0.97 -1.49 11.50
N LYS A 93 -0.84 -2.20 12.62
CA LYS A 93 -0.49 -1.61 13.93
C LYS A 93 0.87 -0.92 13.97
N LYS A 94 1.79 -1.29 13.06
CA LYS A 94 3.16 -0.75 13.02
C LYS A 94 3.28 0.61 12.31
N GLN A 95 2.24 1.01 11.57
CA GLN A 95 2.23 2.31 10.90
C GLN A 95 1.82 3.39 11.90
N THR A 96 2.47 4.54 11.83
CA THR A 96 2.08 5.67 12.68
C THR A 96 0.72 6.22 12.23
N PRO A 97 -0.07 6.82 13.14
CA PRO A 97 -1.35 7.45 12.78
C PRO A 97 -1.22 8.52 11.69
N GLU A 98 -0.11 9.27 11.70
CA GLU A 98 0.18 10.32 10.72
C GLU A 98 0.39 9.73 9.31
N GLU A 99 1.16 8.64 9.21
CA GLU A 99 1.40 7.94 7.95
C GLU A 99 0.11 7.34 7.38
N VAL A 100 -0.71 6.71 8.23
CA VAL A 100 -2.01 6.15 7.83
C VAL A 100 -2.96 7.26 7.37
N ALA A 101 -3.02 8.37 8.10
CA ALA A 101 -3.83 9.53 7.72
C ALA A 101 -3.36 10.12 6.38
N LYS A 102 -2.04 10.19 6.15
CA LYS A 102 -1.48 10.65 4.88
C LYS A 102 -1.85 9.73 3.71
N LEU A 103 -1.74 8.41 3.90
CA LEU A 103 -2.17 7.43 2.90
C LEU A 103 -3.66 7.58 2.56
N LYS A 104 -4.54 7.64 3.57
CA LYS A 104 -5.98 7.82 3.39
C LYS A 104 -6.28 9.10 2.63
N LYS A 105 -5.71 10.23 3.04
CA LYS A 105 -5.88 11.53 2.38
C LYS A 105 -5.51 11.47 0.89
N LEU A 106 -4.39 10.82 0.54
CA LEU A 106 -3.97 10.69 -0.87
C LEU A 106 -4.94 9.82 -1.66
N ILE A 107 -5.34 8.67 -1.13
CA ILE A 107 -6.27 7.74 -1.80
C ILE A 107 -7.65 8.40 -1.99
N ASP A 108 -8.15 9.08 -0.97
CA ASP A 108 -9.42 9.80 -1.00
C ASP A 108 -9.36 10.99 -1.98
N GLY A 109 -8.24 11.72 -2.02
CA GLY A 109 -8.01 12.78 -3.00
C GLY A 109 -8.10 12.26 -4.44
N HIS A 110 -7.43 11.15 -4.74
CA HIS A 110 -7.53 10.50 -6.04
C HIS A 110 -8.91 9.93 -6.33
N LYS A 111 -9.66 9.50 -5.31
CA LYS A 111 -11.05 9.02 -5.45
C LYS A 111 -11.97 10.13 -5.94
N VAL A 112 -11.94 11.31 -5.29
CA VAL A 112 -12.71 12.49 -5.71
C VAL A 112 -12.40 12.87 -7.15
N MET A 113 -11.14 12.80 -7.56
CA MET A 113 -10.74 13.11 -8.94
C MET A 113 -11.31 12.15 -9.98
N ARG A 114 -11.51 10.87 -9.64
CA ARG A 114 -12.12 9.87 -10.52
C ARG A 114 -13.64 10.01 -10.62
N GLU A 115 -14.30 10.38 -9.53
CA GLU A 115 -15.77 10.48 -9.46
C GLU A 115 -16.30 11.81 -10.05
N ARG A 116 -15.48 12.88 -10.08
CA ARG A 116 -15.90 14.20 -10.59
C ARG A 116 -16.40 14.18 -12.06
N PRO A 117 -15.72 13.55 -13.03
CA PRO A 117 -16.24 13.43 -14.39
C PRO A 117 -17.54 12.62 -14.44
N GLU A 118 -17.62 11.52 -13.69
CA GLU A 118 -18.80 10.65 -13.65
C GLU A 118 -20.05 11.40 -13.15
N GLN A 119 -19.88 12.27 -12.15
CA GLN A 119 -20.97 13.13 -11.64
C GLN A 119 -21.43 14.18 -12.66
N ALA A 120 -20.49 14.80 -13.39
CA ALA A 120 -20.82 15.81 -14.40
C ALA A 120 -21.59 15.19 -15.59
N ASP A 121 -21.22 13.97 -15.98
CA ASP A 121 -21.92 13.23 -17.03
C ASP A 121 -23.33 12.83 -16.56
N GLN A 122 -23.47 12.37 -15.32
CA GLN A 122 -24.77 12.02 -14.74
C GLN A 122 -25.70 13.24 -14.59
N GLU A 123 -25.19 14.40 -14.14
CA GLU A 123 -25.97 15.64 -14.04
C GLU A 123 -26.47 16.12 -15.42
N PHE A 124 -25.66 15.93 -16.47
CA PHE A 124 -26.07 16.23 -17.84
C PHE A 124 -27.15 15.26 -18.36
N GLU A 125 -27.06 13.97 -18.04
CA GLU A 125 -28.08 12.97 -18.41
C GLU A 125 -29.41 13.16 -17.67
N GLU A 126 -29.37 13.60 -16.40
CA GLU A 126 -30.55 13.88 -15.58
C GLU A 126 -31.24 15.22 -15.94
N TYR A 127 -30.58 16.11 -16.70
CA TYR A 127 -31.17 17.38 -17.13
C TYR A 127 -32.32 17.14 -18.12
N VAL A 128 -33.55 17.16 -17.61
CA VAL A 128 -34.77 17.18 -18.42
C VAL A 128 -35.07 18.63 -18.79
N PRO A 129 -35.05 19.01 -20.08
CA PRO A 129 -35.45 20.35 -20.50
C PRO A 129 -36.89 20.61 -20.06
N GLU A 130 -37.13 21.74 -19.40
CA GLU A 130 -38.49 22.22 -19.16
C GLU A 130 -39.17 22.35 -20.53
N THR A 131 -40.18 21.52 -20.78
CA THR A 131 -40.98 21.61 -22.00
C THR A 131 -41.67 22.96 -21.99
N ILE A 132 -41.21 23.88 -22.87
CA ILE A 132 -41.87 25.16 -23.11
C ILE A 132 -43.31 24.85 -23.56
N GLY A 133 -44.26 25.16 -22.68
CA GLY A 133 -45.70 25.02 -22.94
C GLY A 133 -46.22 26.03 -23.94
#